data_AF-A0A497HN21-F1
#
_entry.id   AF-A0A497HN21-F1
#
_cell.length_a   1.000
_cell.length_b   1.000
_cell.length_c   1.000
_cell.angle_alpha   90.00
_cell.angle_beta   90.00
_cell.angle_gamma   90.00
#
_symmetry.space_group_name_H-M   'P 1'
#
loop_
_entity.id
_entity.type
_entity.pdbx_description
1 polymer ?
#
loop_
_entity_poly.entity_id
_entity_poly.type
_entity_poly.pdbx_seq_one_letter_code
_entity_poly.pdbx_strand_id
1 'polypeptide(L)'
;MRWAALLLPFLLLPSVQALTIEVEVGEVLHFSLPNLPKNATVTWYTESGESFTGEEFTRQRELEGLRRVTVVAEGPGWMETATFRYYTTQDDWRVYTVSERNFTSLLEIKLSSTSMDVVQVEGRGGVSLISSSPSSIMLSVHPADKDSRHLIFFHLTGEMAGQRSVTGVKWNSTHLGEIGIEEALQGEGEGYTFREEEGYLIVASSGSGSLEILLEG
;
A
#
# COMPACT_ATOMS: atom_id res chain seq x y z
N MET A 1 2.01 -14.75 22.51
CA MET A 1 1.79 -14.80 21.05
C MET A 1 0.55 -13.99 20.74
N ARG A 2 0.66 -13.04 19.80
CA ARG A 2 -0.49 -12.30 19.25
C ARG A 2 -0.70 -12.82 17.83
N TRP A 3 -1.95 -13.18 17.51
CA TRP A 3 -2.35 -13.61 16.18
C TRP A 3 -3.15 -12.48 15.55
N ALA A 4 -2.81 -12.10 14.32
CA ALA A 4 -3.63 -11.24 13.49
C ALA A 4 -4.14 -12.05 12.31
N ALA A 5 -5.46 -12.09 12.12
CA ALA A 5 -6.09 -12.74 10.98
C ALA A 5 -6.64 -11.66 10.05
N LEU A 6 -6.19 -11.68 8.79
CA LEU A 6 -6.64 -10.75 7.76
C LEU A 6 -7.60 -11.50 6.84
N LEU A 7 -8.88 -11.12 6.90
CA LEU A 7 -9.94 -11.74 6.11
C LEU A 7 -9.87 -11.27 4.65
N LEU A 8 -9.91 -12.23 3.70
CA LEU A 8 -10.00 -11.92 2.27
C LEU A 8 -11.45 -11.96 1.80
N PRO A 9 -12.01 -10.87 1.26
CA PRO A 9 -13.25 -10.98 0.49
C PRO A 9 -12.91 -11.60 -0.88
N PHE A 10 -13.12 -12.91 -1.02
CA PHE A 10 -13.14 -13.56 -2.33
C PHE A 10 -14.48 -13.28 -3.01
N LEU A 11 -14.44 -12.65 -4.17
CA LEU A 11 -15.59 -12.60 -5.07
C LEU A 11 -15.51 -13.79 -6.02
N LEU A 12 -16.44 -14.72 -5.81
CA LEU A 12 -17.06 -15.63 -6.81
C LEU A 12 -16.43 -17.02 -7.00
N LEU A 13 -16.75 -17.92 -6.05
CA LEU A 13 -17.44 -19.21 -6.29
C LEU A 13 -18.02 -19.67 -4.93
N PRO A 14 -19.25 -20.20 -4.84
CA PRO A 14 -19.87 -20.62 -3.56
C PRO A 14 -19.13 -21.77 -2.86
N SER A 15 -18.11 -22.36 -3.50
CA SER A 15 -17.29 -23.46 -3.00
C SER A 15 -15.86 -23.06 -2.61
N VAL A 16 -15.44 -21.80 -2.81
CA VAL A 16 -14.11 -21.32 -2.41
C VAL A 16 -14.26 -20.57 -1.10
N GLN A 17 -13.78 -21.17 0.00
CA GLN A 17 -13.69 -20.48 1.28
C GLN A 17 -12.89 -19.19 1.10
N ALA A 18 -13.28 -18.12 1.80
CA ALA A 18 -12.46 -16.92 1.89
C ALA A 18 -11.03 -17.33 2.24
N LEU A 19 -10.07 -17.02 1.37
CA LEU A 19 -8.67 -17.15 1.75
C LEU A 19 -8.47 -16.26 2.98
N THR A 20 -7.58 -16.64 3.87
CA THR A 20 -7.23 -15.82 5.04
C THR A 20 -5.73 -15.80 5.10
N ILE A 21 -5.15 -14.61 5.27
CA ILE A 21 -3.74 -14.52 5.59
C ILE A 21 -3.66 -14.47 7.10
N GLU A 22 -3.10 -15.51 7.67
CA GLU A 22 -2.79 -15.55 9.08
C GLU A 22 -1.38 -15.00 9.29
N VAL A 23 -1.25 -14.12 10.27
CA VAL A 23 0.02 -13.54 10.65
C VAL A 23 0.29 -13.87 12.11
N GLU A 24 1.30 -14.71 12.33
CA GLU A 24 1.85 -14.93 13.66
C GLU A 24 2.88 -13.83 13.95
N VAL A 25 2.65 -13.08 15.02
CA VAL A 25 3.53 -11.97 15.42
C VAL A 25 4.46 -12.44 16.54
N GLY A 26 5.73 -12.69 16.19
CA GLY A 26 6.84 -13.05 17.07
C GLY A 26 8.09 -12.17 16.86
N GLU A 27 9.29 -12.67 17.14
CA GLU A 27 10.56 -12.02 16.70
C GLU A 27 10.66 -11.93 15.17
N VAL A 28 9.91 -12.81 14.50
CA VAL A 28 9.77 -12.95 13.06
C VAL A 28 8.28 -12.91 12.76
N LEU A 29 7.90 -12.32 11.63
CA LEU A 29 6.54 -12.40 11.12
C LEU A 29 6.42 -13.65 10.26
N HIS A 30 5.46 -14.51 10.58
CA HIS A 30 5.12 -15.68 9.79
C HIS A 30 3.75 -15.48 9.14
N PHE A 31 3.75 -15.49 7.81
CA PHE A 31 2.55 -15.35 7.00
C PHE A 31 2.20 -16.72 6.41
N SER A 32 0.94 -17.13 6.56
CA SER A 32 0.43 -18.38 5.99
C SER A 32 -0.95 -18.20 5.37
N LEU A 33 -1.25 -19.06 4.39
CA LEU A 33 -2.54 -19.14 3.69
C LEU A 33 -3.16 -20.54 3.92
N PRO A 34 -3.76 -20.81 5.09
CA PRO A 34 -4.19 -22.17 5.47
C PRO A 34 -5.29 -22.75 4.56
N ASN A 35 -6.05 -21.92 3.86
CA ASN A 35 -7.18 -22.33 3.01
C ASN A 35 -6.82 -22.37 1.51
N LEU A 36 -5.53 -22.49 1.17
CA LEU A 36 -5.06 -22.45 -0.21
C LEU A 36 -5.53 -23.67 -1.03
N PRO A 37 -6.07 -23.50 -2.25
CA PRO A 37 -6.33 -24.60 -3.16
C PRO A 37 -5.05 -25.37 -3.51
N LYS A 38 -5.13 -26.71 -3.60
CA LYS A 38 -3.96 -27.58 -3.89
C LYS A 38 -3.26 -27.29 -5.22
N ASN A 39 -3.97 -26.63 -6.13
CA ASN A 39 -3.55 -26.27 -7.48
C ASN A 39 -3.19 -24.77 -7.58
N ALA A 40 -2.91 -24.12 -6.46
CA ALA A 40 -2.55 -22.71 -6.43
C ALA A 40 -1.05 -22.50 -6.31
N THR A 41 -0.57 -21.44 -6.96
CA THR A 41 0.77 -20.87 -6.79
C THR A 41 0.64 -19.55 -6.06
N VAL A 42 1.43 -19.35 -5.01
CA VAL A 42 1.46 -18.13 -4.21
C VAL A 42 2.79 -17.42 -4.45
N THR A 43 2.71 -16.14 -4.81
CA THR A 43 3.89 -15.28 -4.96
C THR A 43 3.75 -14.04 -4.09
N TRP A 44 4.72 -13.86 -3.20
CA TRP A 44 4.87 -12.72 -2.31
C TRP A 44 5.74 -11.67 -2.97
N TYR A 45 5.39 -10.39 -2.85
CA TYR A 45 6.12 -9.27 -3.43
C TYR A 45 6.45 -8.23 -2.37
N THR A 46 7.68 -7.73 -2.43
CA THR A 46 8.13 -6.56 -1.68
C THR A 46 7.76 -5.27 -2.43
N GLU A 47 7.86 -4.14 -1.73
CA GLU A 47 7.79 -2.78 -2.27
C GLU A 47 8.85 -2.52 -3.35
N SER A 48 10.01 -3.17 -3.27
CA SER A 48 11.11 -3.07 -4.24
C SER A 48 10.90 -3.97 -5.48
N GLY A 49 9.82 -4.75 -5.52
CA GLY A 49 9.52 -5.68 -6.60
C GLY A 49 10.24 -7.03 -6.51
N GLU A 50 11.00 -7.29 -5.44
CA GLU A 50 11.52 -8.63 -5.16
C GLU A 50 10.35 -9.57 -4.88
N SER A 51 10.52 -10.85 -5.24
CA SER A 51 9.45 -11.84 -5.07
C SER A 51 9.95 -13.19 -4.58
N PHE A 52 9.05 -13.88 -3.87
CA PHE A 52 9.26 -15.22 -3.36
C PHE A 52 8.01 -16.07 -3.65
N THR A 53 8.18 -17.27 -4.16
CA THR A 53 7.07 -18.20 -4.43
C THR A 53 7.05 -19.30 -3.38
N GLY A 54 5.93 -19.44 -2.67
CA GLY A 54 5.75 -20.42 -1.60
C GLY A 54 4.48 -20.18 -0.80
N GLU A 55 3.94 -21.22 -0.16
CA GLU A 55 2.69 -21.15 0.62
C GLU A 55 2.84 -20.36 1.93
N GLU A 56 4.06 -20.32 2.46
CA GLU A 56 4.43 -19.62 3.68
C GLU A 56 5.54 -18.61 3.40
N PHE A 57 5.51 -17.48 4.10
CA PHE A 57 6.57 -16.48 4.03
C PHE A 57 7.00 -16.06 5.43
N THR A 58 8.30 -16.11 5.68
CA THR A 58 8.91 -15.80 6.96
C THR A 58 9.82 -14.60 6.80
N ARG A 59 9.69 -13.58 7.65
CA ARG A 59 10.49 -12.36 7.54
C ARG A 59 10.82 -11.74 8.89
N GLN A 60 12.00 -11.11 8.98
CA GLN A 60 12.37 -10.29 10.12
C GLN A 60 11.37 -9.16 10.35
N ARG A 61 11.20 -8.79 11.62
CA ARG A 61 10.17 -7.86 12.10
C ARG A 61 10.40 -6.40 11.72
N GLU A 62 11.61 -6.05 11.31
CA GLU A 62 12.04 -4.67 11.02
C GLU A 62 11.56 -4.11 9.67
N LEU A 63 10.64 -4.80 8.97
CA LEU A 63 10.27 -4.43 7.60
C LEU A 63 8.84 -3.88 7.53
N GLU A 64 8.74 -2.65 7.03
CA GLU A 64 7.55 -1.79 7.11
C GLU A 64 6.99 -1.49 5.72
N GLY A 65 5.74 -1.05 5.68
CA GLY A 65 5.16 -0.49 4.47
C GLY A 65 4.19 -1.39 3.72
N LEU A 66 3.87 -0.96 2.50
CA LEU A 66 2.92 -1.64 1.62
C LEU A 66 3.54 -2.89 0.99
N ARG A 67 2.80 -3.99 0.98
CA ARG A 67 3.18 -5.27 0.38
C ARG A 67 2.04 -5.88 -0.41
N ARG A 68 2.39 -6.84 -1.27
CA ARG A 68 1.43 -7.54 -2.12
C ARG A 68 1.70 -9.04 -2.12
N VAL A 69 0.65 -9.83 -2.13
CA VAL A 69 0.70 -11.27 -2.44
C VAL A 69 -0.27 -11.55 -3.57
N THR A 70 0.14 -12.40 -4.50
CA THR A 70 -0.69 -12.86 -5.60
C THR A 70 -0.84 -14.37 -5.51
N VAL A 71 -2.07 -14.83 -5.61
CA VAL A 71 -2.43 -16.25 -5.65
C VAL A 71 -3.01 -16.54 -7.01
N VAL A 72 -2.43 -17.52 -7.72
CA VAL A 72 -2.93 -18.00 -9.00
C VAL A 72 -3.40 -19.43 -8.82
N ALA A 73 -4.67 -19.72 -9.11
CA ALA A 73 -5.22 -21.08 -9.08
C ALA A 73 -5.57 -21.53 -10.51
N GLU A 74 -5.15 -22.74 -10.89
CA GLU A 74 -5.31 -23.25 -12.26
C GLU A 74 -6.05 -24.58 -12.29
N GLY A 75 -7.06 -24.71 -13.15
CA GLY A 75 -7.75 -25.97 -13.37
C GLY A 75 -8.09 -26.22 -14.84
N PRO A 76 -8.75 -27.35 -15.15
CA PRO A 76 -9.06 -27.70 -16.53
C PRO A 76 -9.92 -26.62 -17.20
N GLY A 77 -9.31 -25.82 -18.08
CA GLY A 77 -9.97 -24.77 -18.85
C GLY A 77 -10.20 -23.45 -18.13
N TRP A 78 -9.60 -23.24 -16.95
CA TRP A 78 -9.72 -21.97 -16.21
C TRP A 78 -8.44 -21.62 -15.45
N MET A 79 -8.23 -20.32 -15.25
CA MET A 79 -7.18 -19.75 -14.42
C MET A 79 -7.78 -18.55 -13.67
N GLU A 80 -7.57 -18.51 -12.37
CA GLU A 80 -8.03 -17.43 -11.50
C GLU A 80 -6.84 -16.79 -10.80
N THR A 81 -6.86 -15.47 -10.66
CA THR A 81 -5.81 -14.70 -9.99
C THR A 81 -6.43 -13.78 -8.96
N ALA A 82 -5.95 -13.88 -7.72
CA ALA A 82 -6.32 -12.99 -6.63
C ALA A 82 -5.07 -12.23 -6.16
N THR A 83 -5.21 -10.92 -5.99
CA THR A 83 -4.16 -10.05 -5.45
C THR A 83 -4.64 -9.48 -4.13
N PHE A 84 -3.76 -9.53 -3.13
CA PHE A 84 -3.98 -8.93 -1.83
C PHE A 84 -2.86 -7.96 -1.51
N ARG A 85 -3.22 -6.85 -0.86
CA ARG A 85 -2.25 -5.92 -0.30
C ARG A 85 -2.44 -5.76 1.20
N TYR A 86 -1.32 -5.57 1.88
CA TYR A 86 -1.30 -5.28 3.30
C TYR A 86 -0.24 -4.24 3.61
N TYR A 87 -0.42 -3.56 4.73
CA TYR A 87 0.51 -2.59 5.26
C TYR A 87 0.96 -3.02 6.65
N THR A 88 2.27 -3.05 6.91
CA THR A 88 2.85 -3.37 8.22
C THR A 88 3.42 -2.11 8.88
N THR A 89 3.11 -1.91 10.16
CA THR A 89 3.68 -0.82 10.97
C THR A 89 4.75 -1.29 11.95
N GLN A 90 5.68 -0.39 12.30
CA GLN A 90 6.73 -0.62 13.29
C GLN A 90 6.26 -0.41 14.74
N ASP A 91 5.47 0.63 15.01
CA ASP A 91 5.19 1.07 16.39
C ASP A 91 4.28 0.10 17.16
N ASP A 92 3.25 -0.39 16.46
CA ASP A 92 2.17 -1.18 17.04
C ASP A 92 2.17 -2.62 16.52
N TRP A 93 3.09 -2.94 15.61
CA TRP A 93 3.22 -4.24 14.95
C TRP A 93 1.91 -4.75 14.38
N ARG A 94 1.13 -3.82 13.82
CA ARG A 94 -0.17 -4.11 13.23
C ARG A 94 0.02 -4.39 11.75
N VAL A 95 -0.80 -5.32 11.28
CA VAL A 95 -0.96 -5.58 9.86
C VAL A 95 -2.34 -5.10 9.47
N TYR A 96 -2.40 -4.20 8.50
CA TYR A 96 -3.64 -3.65 7.97
C TYR A 96 -3.89 -4.23 6.59
N THR A 97 -5.09 -4.77 6.37
CA THR A 97 -5.55 -5.08 5.01
C THR A 97 -5.70 -3.79 4.22
N VAL A 98 -5.18 -3.79 2.99
CA VAL A 98 -5.40 -2.72 2.02
C VAL A 98 -6.34 -3.26 0.93
N SER A 99 -7.51 -2.65 0.80
CA SER A 99 -8.49 -3.05 -0.22
C SER A 99 -7.92 -2.84 -1.63
N GLU A 100 -7.85 -3.92 -2.41
CA GLU A 100 -7.43 -3.89 -3.83
C GLU A 100 -8.28 -2.92 -4.65
N ARG A 101 -9.57 -2.80 -4.29
CA ARG A 101 -10.50 -1.87 -4.96
C ARG A 101 -10.13 -0.41 -4.73
N ASN A 102 -9.67 -0.09 -3.52
CA ASN A 102 -9.35 1.29 -3.15
C ASN A 102 -7.90 1.65 -3.50
N PHE A 103 -7.00 0.67 -3.62
CA PHE A 103 -5.63 0.90 -4.02
C PHE A 103 -5.54 1.53 -5.42
N THR A 104 -4.93 2.71 -5.47
CA THR A 104 -4.73 3.46 -6.71
C THR A 104 -3.30 3.32 -7.21
N SER A 105 -2.32 3.62 -6.36
CA SER A 105 -0.91 3.67 -6.74
C SER A 105 0.03 3.54 -5.54
N LEU A 106 1.21 2.97 -5.78
CA LEU A 106 2.41 3.07 -4.97
C LEU A 106 3.44 3.86 -5.79
N LEU A 107 3.85 5.00 -5.25
CA LEU A 107 4.88 5.86 -5.80
C LEU A 107 6.11 5.82 -4.92
N GLU A 108 7.27 5.81 -5.55
CA GLU A 108 8.53 6.15 -4.91
C GLU A 108 8.83 7.63 -5.16
N ILE A 109 9.06 8.38 -4.09
CA ILE A 109 9.54 9.76 -4.15
C ILE A 109 10.99 9.74 -3.68
N LYS A 110 11.91 9.93 -4.63
CA LYS A 110 13.33 10.04 -4.32
C LYS A 110 13.66 11.48 -3.96
N LEU A 111 13.79 11.74 -2.66
CA LEU A 111 14.09 13.05 -2.09
C LEU A 111 15.60 13.35 -2.22
N SER A 112 15.93 14.50 -2.81
CA SER A 112 17.28 15.05 -2.81
C SER A 112 17.26 16.56 -2.52
N SER A 113 18.44 17.13 -2.31
CA SER A 113 18.61 18.57 -2.04
C SER A 113 18.25 19.45 -3.24
N THR A 114 18.44 18.96 -4.47
CA THR A 114 18.31 19.76 -5.71
C THR A 114 17.11 19.38 -6.58
N SER A 115 16.71 18.12 -6.60
CA SER A 115 15.58 17.63 -7.40
C SER A 115 14.86 16.46 -6.73
N MET A 116 13.54 16.39 -6.87
CA MET A 116 12.79 15.20 -6.46
C MET A 116 12.33 14.46 -7.71
N ASP A 117 12.53 13.14 -7.69
CA ASP A 117 12.00 12.25 -8.71
C ASP A 117 10.80 11.49 -8.15
N VAL A 118 9.79 11.28 -8.98
CA VAL A 118 8.55 10.60 -8.60
C VAL A 118 8.26 9.52 -9.62
N VAL A 119 8.34 8.27 -9.19
CA VAL A 119 8.14 7.10 -10.04
C VAL A 119 6.98 6.29 -9.50
N GLN A 120 6.00 6.00 -10.35
CA GLN A 120 4.97 5.02 -10.02
C GLN A 120 5.56 3.61 -10.16
N VAL A 121 5.70 2.92 -9.03
CA VAL A 121 6.26 1.56 -8.95
C VAL A 121 5.15 0.52 -9.23
N GLU A 122 3.96 0.78 -8.70
CA GLU A 122 2.78 -0.04 -8.93
C GLU A 122 1.55 0.86 -9.00
N GLY A 123 0.54 0.51 -9.78
CA GLY A 123 -0.76 1.16 -9.66
C GLY A 123 -1.77 0.65 -10.65
N ARG A 124 -3.04 0.86 -10.31
CA ARG A 124 -4.19 0.63 -11.18
C ARG A 124 -4.62 1.93 -11.85
N GLY A 125 -4.43 3.06 -11.17
CA GLY A 125 -4.61 4.41 -11.72
C GLY A 125 -3.31 5.01 -12.25
N GLY A 126 -3.42 6.09 -13.00
CA GLY A 126 -2.28 6.88 -13.45
C GLY A 126 -1.99 8.01 -12.48
N VAL A 127 -0.76 8.09 -11.97
CA VAL A 127 -0.26 9.25 -11.23
C VAL A 127 0.95 9.80 -11.97
N SER A 128 0.95 11.10 -12.26
CA SER A 128 2.03 11.75 -12.99
C SER A 128 2.50 13.02 -12.29
N LEU A 129 3.79 13.29 -12.37
CA LEU A 129 4.40 14.50 -11.84
C LEU A 129 4.00 15.72 -12.69
N ILE A 130 3.44 16.74 -12.05
CA ILE A 130 3.19 18.05 -12.67
C ILE A 130 4.40 18.96 -12.43
N SER A 131 4.84 19.07 -11.18
CA SER A 131 6.04 19.82 -10.81
C SER A 131 6.62 19.33 -9.49
N SER A 132 7.93 19.46 -9.31
CA SER A 132 8.59 19.27 -8.03
C SER A 132 9.49 20.46 -7.70
N SER A 133 9.58 20.79 -6.42
CA SER A 133 10.45 21.80 -5.85
C SER A 133 10.94 21.32 -4.48
N PRO A 134 11.94 21.97 -3.87
CA PRO A 134 12.39 21.58 -2.54
C PRO A 134 11.29 21.56 -1.47
N SER A 135 10.26 22.42 -1.60
CA SER A 135 9.17 22.60 -0.63
C SER A 135 7.85 21.95 -1.04
N SER A 136 7.72 21.43 -2.26
CA SER A 136 6.46 20.82 -2.70
C SER A 136 6.60 19.88 -3.89
N ILE A 137 5.71 18.88 -3.93
CA ILE A 137 5.50 17.97 -5.05
C ILE A 137 4.05 18.09 -5.48
N MET A 138 3.81 18.34 -6.76
CA MET A 138 2.48 18.44 -7.32
C MET A 138 2.26 17.34 -8.36
N LEU A 139 1.20 16.56 -8.19
CA LEU A 139 0.88 15.37 -8.96
C LEU A 139 -0.52 15.48 -9.57
N SER A 140 -0.70 14.90 -10.76
CA SER A 140 -2.02 14.64 -11.34
C SER A 140 -2.40 13.20 -11.03
N VAL A 141 -3.61 12.99 -10.52
CA VAL A 141 -4.10 11.67 -10.13
C VAL A 141 -5.35 11.30 -10.94
N HIS A 142 -5.27 10.17 -11.62
CA HIS A 142 -6.34 9.57 -12.41
C HIS A 142 -6.59 8.13 -11.94
N PRO A 143 -7.47 7.92 -10.97
CA PRO A 143 -7.80 6.61 -10.44
C PRO A 143 -8.45 5.71 -11.51
N ALA A 144 -8.30 4.39 -11.32
CA ALA A 144 -8.88 3.39 -12.23
C ALA A 144 -10.42 3.34 -12.17
N ASP A 145 -10.97 3.47 -10.97
CA ASP A 145 -12.39 3.52 -10.69
C ASP A 145 -12.67 4.89 -10.06
N LYS A 146 -13.61 5.67 -10.60
CA LYS A 146 -13.90 7.03 -10.11
C LYS A 146 -14.88 7.05 -8.95
N ASP A 147 -15.58 5.95 -8.73
CA ASP A 147 -16.66 5.84 -7.74
C ASP A 147 -16.17 5.19 -6.43
N SER A 148 -14.90 4.81 -6.37
CA SER A 148 -14.25 4.23 -5.19
C SER A 148 -13.44 5.26 -4.42
N ARG A 149 -13.11 4.96 -3.16
CA ARG A 149 -12.07 5.68 -2.41
C ARG A 149 -10.71 5.34 -2.99
N HIS A 150 -9.78 6.30 -3.02
CA HIS A 150 -8.45 6.14 -3.59
C HIS A 150 -7.41 6.18 -2.49
N LEU A 151 -6.62 5.11 -2.39
CA LEU A 151 -5.45 5.02 -1.55
C LEU A 151 -4.20 5.15 -2.41
N ILE A 152 -3.43 6.20 -2.14
CA ILE A 152 -2.18 6.51 -2.82
C ILE A 152 -1.07 6.41 -1.78
N PHE A 153 -0.14 5.50 -2.01
CA PHE A 153 1.00 5.27 -1.15
C PHE A 153 2.22 5.96 -1.75
N PHE A 154 2.97 6.64 -0.90
CA PHE A 154 4.24 7.26 -1.23
C PHE A 154 5.31 6.67 -0.32
N HIS A 155 6.29 6.01 -0.91
CA HIS A 155 7.51 5.61 -0.23
C HIS A 155 8.56 6.71 -0.46
N LEU A 156 8.94 7.41 0.61
CA LEU A 156 9.93 8.47 0.59
C LEU A 156 11.33 7.85 0.73
N THR A 157 12.12 7.93 -0.33
CA THR A 157 13.47 7.38 -0.38
C THR A 157 14.50 8.47 -0.67
N GLY A 158 15.79 8.14 -0.67
CA GLY A 158 16.86 9.06 -1.06
C GLY A 158 17.60 9.73 0.11
N GLU A 159 18.57 10.58 -0.22
CA GLU A 159 19.54 11.15 0.73
C GLU A 159 18.88 12.07 1.77
N MET A 160 17.77 12.70 1.40
CA MET A 160 17.01 13.61 2.26
C MET A 160 15.82 12.92 2.94
N ALA A 161 15.65 11.59 2.77
CA ALA A 161 14.64 10.85 3.52
C ALA A 161 14.95 10.93 5.02
N GLY A 162 13.93 11.23 5.84
CA GLY A 162 14.08 11.49 7.27
C GLY A 162 14.71 12.85 7.63
N GLN A 163 15.12 13.66 6.65
CA GLN A 163 15.50 15.06 6.86
C GLN A 163 14.42 16.02 6.40
N ARG A 164 13.53 15.56 5.52
CA ARG A 164 12.35 16.29 5.09
C ARG A 164 11.11 15.66 5.67
N SER A 165 10.25 16.51 6.22
CA SER A 165 8.98 16.12 6.80
C SER A 165 7.83 16.63 5.94
N VAL A 166 6.74 15.85 5.87
CA VAL A 166 5.51 16.27 5.20
C VAL A 166 4.75 17.18 6.15
N THR A 167 4.63 18.46 5.78
CA THR A 167 3.93 19.46 6.61
C THR A 167 2.47 19.64 6.23
N GLY A 168 2.06 19.06 5.11
CA GLY A 168 0.67 19.07 4.70
C GLY A 168 0.45 18.42 3.35
N VAL A 169 -0.81 18.07 3.11
CA VAL A 169 -1.28 17.54 1.84
C VAL A 169 -2.48 18.34 1.38
N LYS A 170 -2.55 18.70 0.10
CA LYS A 170 -3.73 19.29 -0.51
C LYS A 170 -4.28 18.43 -1.63
N TRP A 171 -5.59 18.30 -1.68
CA TRP A 171 -6.33 17.69 -2.79
C TRP A 171 -7.18 18.75 -3.47
N ASN A 172 -6.99 18.97 -4.77
CA ASN A 172 -7.68 20.01 -5.53
C ASN A 172 -7.62 21.39 -4.84
N SER A 173 -6.44 21.77 -4.33
CA SER A 173 -6.17 22.98 -3.54
C SER A 173 -6.81 23.06 -2.14
N THR A 174 -7.52 22.01 -1.70
CA THR A 174 -8.10 21.92 -0.35
C THR A 174 -7.16 21.15 0.56
N HIS A 175 -6.87 21.68 1.74
CA HIS A 175 -6.05 20.96 2.73
C HIS A 175 -6.77 19.70 3.21
N LEU A 176 -6.09 18.56 3.12
CA LEU A 176 -6.50 17.33 3.77
C LEU A 176 -6.08 17.38 5.24
N GLY A 177 -6.95 16.88 6.11
CA GLY A 177 -6.59 16.67 7.51
C GLY A 177 -5.68 15.46 7.68
N GLU A 178 -4.78 15.51 8.66
CA GLU A 178 -4.08 14.32 9.10
C GLU A 178 -5.05 13.42 9.89
N ILE A 179 -5.06 12.13 9.55
CA ILE A 179 -5.92 11.10 10.14
C ILE A 179 -5.08 9.90 10.59
N GLY A 180 -5.64 9.08 11.47
CA GLY A 180 -4.97 7.84 11.90
C GLY A 180 -4.85 6.83 10.77
N ILE A 181 -3.82 5.97 10.82
CA ILE A 181 -3.57 4.98 9.76
C ILE A 181 -4.75 4.00 9.53
N GLU A 182 -5.45 3.62 10.60
CA GLU A 182 -6.64 2.78 10.50
C GLU A 182 -7.76 3.48 9.74
N GLU A 183 -7.99 4.77 10.00
CA GLU A 183 -8.94 5.58 9.26
C GLU A 183 -8.50 5.78 7.79
N ALA A 184 -7.21 6.02 7.55
CA ALA A 184 -6.65 6.12 6.21
C ALA A 184 -6.85 4.84 5.41
N LEU A 185 -6.60 3.66 5.97
CA LEU A 185 -6.65 2.40 5.24
C LEU A 185 -8.04 1.75 5.19
N GLN A 186 -8.84 1.93 6.23
CA GLN A 186 -10.10 1.20 6.44
C GLN A 186 -11.33 2.09 6.65
N GLY A 187 -11.14 3.37 6.97
CA GLY A 187 -12.24 4.33 7.14
C GLY A 187 -12.94 4.73 5.83
N GLU A 188 -13.92 5.61 5.93
CA GLU A 188 -14.65 6.17 4.78
C GLU A 188 -14.24 7.61 4.43
N GLY A 189 -13.44 8.27 5.27
CA GLY A 189 -13.05 9.67 5.13
C GLY A 189 -11.88 9.94 4.16
N GLU A 190 -11.73 11.21 3.77
CA GLU A 190 -10.54 11.72 3.09
C GLU A 190 -9.54 12.27 4.12
N GLY A 191 -8.26 12.13 3.83
CA GLY A 191 -7.20 12.59 4.71
C GLY A 191 -5.85 12.03 4.31
N TYR A 192 -4.85 12.26 5.13
CA TYR A 192 -3.55 11.62 4.96
C TYR A 192 -3.00 11.14 6.30
N THR A 193 -2.11 10.17 6.26
CA THR A 193 -1.27 9.80 7.41
C THR A 193 0.17 9.82 6.97
N PHE A 194 1.02 10.52 7.73
CA PHE A 194 2.44 10.55 7.51
C PHE A 194 3.14 9.70 8.58
N ARG A 195 3.89 8.71 8.12
CA ARG A 195 4.64 7.75 8.93
C ARG A 195 6.12 8.03 8.69
N GLU A 196 6.62 9.05 9.38
CA GLU A 196 7.97 9.58 9.16
C GLU A 196 9.05 8.53 9.38
N GLU A 197 8.98 7.81 10.50
CA GLU A 197 9.94 6.75 10.85
C GLU A 197 9.93 5.60 9.82
N GLU A 198 8.78 5.36 9.20
CA GLU A 198 8.58 4.32 8.19
C GLU A 198 8.87 4.81 6.76
N GLY A 199 9.10 6.11 6.58
CA GLY A 199 9.27 6.73 5.26
C GLY A 199 8.03 6.64 4.38
N TYR A 200 6.82 6.59 4.94
CA TYR A 200 5.58 6.48 4.17
C TYR A 200 4.65 7.68 4.36
N LEU A 201 4.10 8.16 3.25
CA LEU A 201 2.90 9.00 3.23
C LEU A 201 1.77 8.22 2.58
N ILE A 202 0.62 8.14 3.23
CA ILE A 202 -0.58 7.48 2.70
C ILE A 202 -1.67 8.53 2.57
N VAL A 203 -2.19 8.71 1.37
CA VAL A 203 -3.26 9.66 1.08
C VAL A 203 -4.52 8.90 0.72
N ALA A 204 -5.61 9.23 1.40
CA ALA A 204 -6.96 8.77 1.10
C ALA A 204 -7.77 9.92 0.51
N SER A 205 -8.25 9.78 -0.72
CA SER A 205 -9.04 10.81 -1.40
C SER A 205 -10.13 10.20 -2.28
N SER A 206 -11.01 11.03 -2.82
CA SER A 206 -12.03 10.65 -3.79
C SER A 206 -11.92 11.43 -5.10
N GLY A 207 -12.27 10.76 -6.20
CA GLY A 207 -12.27 11.32 -7.55
C GLY A 207 -10.87 11.47 -8.16
N SER A 208 -10.84 12.08 -9.34
CA SER A 208 -9.59 12.52 -9.98
C SER A 208 -9.26 13.95 -9.56
N GLY A 209 -7.98 14.31 -9.52
CA GLY A 209 -7.60 15.63 -9.06
C GLY A 209 -6.11 15.91 -9.08
N SER A 210 -5.76 17.11 -8.62
CA SER A 210 -4.38 17.47 -8.29
C SER A 210 -4.08 17.20 -6.83
N LEU A 211 -2.94 16.56 -6.57
CA LEU A 211 -2.42 16.32 -5.23
C LEU A 211 -1.15 17.16 -5.05
N GLU A 212 -1.10 17.95 -3.99
CA GLU A 212 0.11 18.69 -3.59
C GLU A 212 0.59 18.16 -2.24
N ILE A 213 1.84 17.71 -2.17
CA ILE A 213 2.54 17.33 -0.95
C ILE A 213 3.45 18.49 -0.58
N LEU A 214 3.27 19.06 0.60
CA LEU A 214 4.10 20.13 1.14
C LEU A 214 5.20 19.52 2.00
N LEU A 215 6.42 20.02 1.82
CA LEU A 215 7.62 19.49 2.45
C LEU A 215 8.36 20.63 3.17
N GLU A 216 8.90 20.33 4.35
CA GLU A 216 9.80 21.20 5.11
C GLU A 216 11.09 20.46 5.45
N GLY A 217 12.20 21.18 5.45
CA GLY A 217 13.56 20.68 5.69
C GLY A 217 14.63 21.56 5.07
#